data_AF-A0A1I0M9T9-F1
#
_entry.id   AF-A0A1I0M9T9-F1
#
_cell.length_a   1.000
_cell.length_b   1.000
_cell.length_c   1.000
_cell.angle_alpha   90.00
_cell.angle_beta   90.00
_cell.angle_gamma   90.00
#
_symmetry.space_group_name_H-M   'P 1'
#
loop_
_entity.id
_entity.type
_entity.pdbx_description
1 polymer ?
#
loop_
_entity_poly.entity_id
_entity_poly.type
_entity_poly.pdbx_seq_one_letter_code
_entity_poly.pdbx_strand_id
1 'polypeptide(L)'
;MFFFKTLLSFLKDRAYRNLLAGSTLVLLVGMVVYHYIEGWTWLDSLYFCMITLTTIGYGDFSPQTDIGKAFTIFYIIIGLGLILSFINTVYNHFKKERQKAPSIFPFGKNKSE
;
A
#
# COMPACT_ATOMS: atom_id res chain seq x y z
N MET A 1 24.84 -12.46 -6.13
CA MET A 1 23.38 -12.24 -6.05
C MET A 1 23.07 -10.90 -5.36
N PHE A 2 23.47 -9.79 -5.99
CA PHE A 2 23.36 -8.43 -5.45
C PHE A 2 21.89 -7.98 -5.29
N PHE A 3 21.07 -8.30 -6.28
CA PHE A 3 19.65 -7.97 -6.34
C PHE A 3 18.84 -8.43 -5.11
N PHE A 4 18.99 -9.69 -4.69
CA PHE A 4 18.24 -10.24 -3.54
C PHE A 4 18.62 -9.59 -2.21
N LYS A 5 19.90 -9.26 -2.01
CA LYS A 5 20.35 -8.58 -0.80
C LYS A 5 19.78 -7.16 -0.72
N THR A 6 19.70 -6.47 -1.86
CA THR A 6 19.02 -5.17 -1.97
C THR A 6 17.54 -5.30 -1.64
N LEU A 7 16.84 -6.30 -2.19
CA LEU A 7 15.43 -6.54 -1.91
C LEU A 7 15.18 -6.87 -0.43
N LEU A 8 16.00 -7.75 0.16
CA LEU A 8 15.93 -8.09 1.59
C LEU A 8 16.26 -6.89 2.49
N SER A 9 17.12 -5.97 2.04
CA SER A 9 17.39 -4.71 2.74
C SER A 9 16.14 -3.82 2.81
N PHE A 10 15.36 -3.73 1.73
CA PHE A 10 14.08 -3.01 1.73
C PHE A 10 13.06 -3.62 2.71
N LEU A 11 12.98 -4.95 2.79
CA LEU A 11 12.11 -5.65 3.75
C LEU A 11 12.52 -5.45 5.22
N LYS A 12 13.80 -5.11 5.47
CA LYS A 12 14.32 -4.93 6.83
C LYS A 12 14.02 -3.54 7.40
N ASP A 13 13.73 -2.56 6.55
CA ASP A 13 13.34 -1.22 6.99
C ASP A 13 11.97 -1.28 7.71
N ARG A 14 11.90 -0.67 8.89
CA ARG A 14 10.71 -0.68 9.73
C ARG A 14 9.50 -0.03 9.03
N ALA A 15 9.71 1.02 8.24
CA ALA A 15 8.63 1.70 7.53
C ALA A 15 8.01 0.79 6.47
N TYR A 16 8.85 0.18 5.64
CA TYR A 16 8.42 -0.76 4.61
C TYR A 16 7.79 -2.02 5.21
N ARG A 17 8.34 -2.56 6.31
CA ARG A 17 7.75 -3.71 7.01
C ARG A 17 6.37 -3.38 7.58
N ASN A 18 6.18 -2.20 8.16
CA ASN A 18 4.88 -1.79 8.68
C ASN A 18 3.83 -1.65 7.57
N LEU A 19 4.23 -1.12 6.40
CA LEU A 19 3.36 -1.08 5.23
C LEU A 19 2.96 -2.47 4.75
N LEU A 20 3.92 -3.39 4.65
CA LEU A 20 3.67 -4.77 4.23
C LEU A 20 2.78 -5.52 5.22
N ALA A 21 3.01 -5.32 6.53
CA ALA A 21 2.16 -5.90 7.56
C ALA A 21 0.73 -5.33 7.50
N GLY A 22 0.60 -4.01 7.29
CA GLY A 22 -0.68 -3.33 7.14
C GLY A 22 -1.45 -3.79 5.91
N SER A 23 -0.80 -3.90 4.74
CA SER A 23 -1.45 -4.38 3.52
C SER A 23 -1.86 -5.85 3.65
N THR A 24 -1.00 -6.70 4.22
CA THR A 24 -1.32 -8.11 4.49
C THR A 24 -2.51 -8.23 5.43
N LEU A 25 -2.55 -7.43 6.50
CA LEU A 25 -3.66 -7.42 7.44
C LEU A 25 -4.97 -7.01 6.74
N VAL A 26 -4.95 -5.94 5.94
CA VAL A 26 -6.14 -5.48 5.20
C VAL A 26 -6.63 -6.56 4.23
N LEU A 27 -5.73 -7.23 3.50
CA LEU A 27 -6.07 -8.33 2.61
C LEU A 27 -6.71 -9.50 3.37
N LEU A 28 -6.15 -9.91 4.51
CA LEU A 28 -6.69 -11.01 5.31
C LEU A 28 -8.04 -10.66 5.92
N VAL A 29 -8.22 -9.44 6.41
CA VAL A 29 -9.51 -8.96 6.91
C VAL A 29 -10.54 -8.96 5.80
N GLY A 30 -10.22 -8.41 4.62
CA GLY A 30 -11.12 -8.43 3.48
C GLY A 30 -11.49 -9.86 3.05
N MET A 31 -10.50 -10.75 2.96
CA MET A 31 -10.68 -12.16 2.62
C MET A 31 -11.66 -12.86 3.58
N VAL A 32 -11.50 -12.67 4.88
CA VAL A 32 -12.40 -13.23 5.90
C VAL A 32 -13.81 -12.65 5.75
N VAL A 33 -13.93 -11.33 5.60
CA VAL A 33 -15.23 -10.66 5.50
C VAL A 33 -15.99 -11.12 4.26
N TYR A 34 -15.39 -11.11 3.07
CA TYR A 34 -16.07 -11.55 1.85
C TYR A 34 -16.38 -13.05 1.84
N HIS A 35 -15.54 -13.89 2.45
CA HIS A 35 -15.84 -15.32 2.59
C HIS A 35 -17.15 -15.55 3.35
N TYR A 36 -17.35 -14.84 4.47
CA TYR A 36 -18.55 -15.02 5.29
C TYR A 36 -19.77 -14.25 4.79
N ILE A 37 -19.59 -13.05 4.22
CA ILE A 37 -20.70 -12.19 3.79
C ILE A 37 -21.20 -12.58 2.40
N GLU A 38 -20.30 -12.87 1.46
CA GLU A 38 -20.65 -13.19 0.06
C GLU A 38 -20.63 -14.69 -0.22
N GLY A 39 -20.13 -15.52 0.71
CA GLY A 39 -20.06 -16.97 0.54
C GLY A 39 -19.04 -17.43 -0.50
N TRP A 40 -18.15 -16.55 -0.94
CA TRP A 40 -17.11 -16.87 -1.92
C TRP A 40 -16.06 -17.79 -1.32
N THR A 41 -15.32 -18.53 -2.15
CA THR A 41 -14.19 -19.30 -1.64
C THR A 41 -13.12 -18.37 -1.05
N TRP A 42 -12.27 -18.93 -0.19
CA TRP A 42 -11.13 -18.20 0.39
C TRP A 42 -10.26 -17.56 -0.69
N LEU A 43 -10.01 -18.27 -1.80
CA LEU A 43 -9.17 -17.78 -2.88
C LEU A 43 -9.86 -16.67 -3.68
N ASP A 44 -11.15 -16.83 -4.00
CA ASP A 44 -11.92 -15.81 -4.71
C ASP A 44 -12.06 -14.52 -3.89
N SER A 45 -12.23 -14.66 -2.57
CA SER A 45 -12.29 -13.53 -1.63
C SER A 45 -10.97 -12.77 -1.61
N LEU A 46 -9.83 -13.48 -1.55
CA LEU A 46 -8.51 -12.87 -1.61
C LEU A 46 -8.25 -12.23 -2.97
N TYR A 47 -8.65 -12.89 -4.06
CA TYR A 47 -8.55 -12.37 -5.41
C TYR A 47 -9.32 -11.05 -5.56
N PHE A 48 -10.57 -11.00 -5.11
CA PHE A 48 -11.38 -9.78 -5.12
C PHE A 48 -10.72 -8.64 -4.33
N CYS A 49 -10.19 -8.94 -3.14
CA CYS A 49 -9.44 -7.98 -2.33
C CYS A 49 -8.22 -7.43 -3.06
N MET A 50 -7.46 -8.29 -3.74
CA MET A 50 -6.26 -7.92 -4.51
C MET A 50 -6.62 -7.02 -5.69
N ILE A 51 -7.57 -7.42 -6.55
CA ILE A 51 -7.93 -6.63 -7.74
C ILE A 51 -8.60 -5.31 -7.37
N THR A 52 -9.25 -5.23 -6.21
CA THR A 52 -9.85 -4.00 -5.69
C THR A 52 -8.78 -3.05 -5.15
N LEU A 53 -7.86 -3.53 -4.28
CA LEU A 53 -6.79 -2.69 -3.73
C LEU A 53 -5.79 -2.21 -4.77
N THR A 54 -5.54 -3.03 -5.80
CA THR A 54 -4.68 -2.67 -6.93
C THR A 54 -5.40 -1.85 -7.99
N THR A 55 -6.70 -1.57 -7.81
CA THR A 55 -7.56 -0.82 -8.74
C THR A 55 -7.67 -1.44 -10.13
N ILE A 56 -7.36 -2.73 -10.28
CA ILE A 56 -7.51 -3.48 -11.53
C ILE A 56 -9.00 -3.69 -11.84
N GLY A 57 -9.78 -4.17 -10.86
CA GLY A 57 -11.24 -4.26 -10.92
C GLY A 57 -11.81 -4.86 -12.20
N TYR A 58 -11.50 -6.13 -12.50
CA TYR A 58 -11.99 -6.81 -13.71
C TYR A 58 -13.52 -6.88 -13.85
N GLY A 59 -14.25 -6.79 -12.73
CA GLY A 59 -15.71 -6.79 -12.72
C GLY A 59 -16.34 -8.19 -12.84
N ASP A 60 -15.53 -9.24 -12.82
CA ASP A 60 -15.92 -10.65 -12.75
C ASP A 60 -16.50 -11.02 -11.37
N PHE A 61 -15.99 -10.40 -10.30
CA PHE A 61 -16.55 -10.47 -8.96
C PHE A 61 -17.02 -9.10 -8.49
N SER A 62 -18.20 -9.06 -7.88
CA SER A 62 -18.75 -7.87 -7.20
C SER A 62 -19.66 -8.30 -6.06
N PRO A 63 -19.66 -7.59 -4.91
CA PRO A 63 -20.49 -7.92 -3.77
C PRO A 63 -21.97 -7.81 -4.13
N GLN A 64 -22.72 -8.86 -3.85
CA GLN A 64 -24.16 -8.92 -4.14
C GLN A 64 -24.98 -8.47 -2.93
N THR A 65 -24.47 -8.70 -1.71
CA THR A 65 -25.16 -8.31 -0.49
C THR A 65 -25.01 -6.81 -0.22
N ASP A 66 -26.02 -6.21 0.41
CA ASP A 66 -25.97 -4.79 0.77
C ASP A 66 -24.87 -4.49 1.79
N ILE A 67 -24.63 -5.43 2.71
CA ILE A 67 -23.54 -5.32 3.69
C ILE A 67 -22.18 -5.42 2.98
N GLY A 68 -22.02 -6.34 2.04
CA GLY A 68 -20.80 -6.49 1.24
C GLY A 68 -20.50 -5.22 0.43
N LYS A 69 -21.51 -4.64 -0.23
CA LYS A 69 -21.37 -3.36 -0.95
C LYS A 69 -20.93 -2.23 -0.02
N ALA A 70 -21.59 -2.09 1.15
CA ALA A 70 -21.22 -1.07 2.14
C ALA A 70 -19.78 -1.28 2.64
N PHE A 71 -19.41 -2.52 2.95
CA PHE A 71 -18.04 -2.86 3.35
C PHE A 71 -17.02 -2.52 2.26
N THR A 72 -17.31 -2.83 0.99
CA THR A 72 -16.42 -2.50 -0.14
C THR A 72 -16.16 -1.00 -0.25
N ILE A 73 -17.15 -0.15 0.00
CA ILE A 73 -16.96 1.31 0.02
C ILE A 73 -15.91 1.71 1.07
N PHE A 74 -16.06 1.24 2.31
CA PHE A 74 -15.08 1.51 3.38
C PHE A 74 -13.72 0.88 3.09
N TYR A 75 -13.72 -0.32 2.54
CA TYR A 75 -12.51 -1.07 2.19
C TYR A 75 -11.65 -0.31 1.16
N ILE A 76 -12.29 0.30 0.15
CA ILE A 76 -11.61 1.14 -0.85
C ILE A 76 -10.99 2.38 -0.20
N ILE A 77 -11.67 3.02 0.74
CA ILE A 77 -11.14 4.18 1.49
C ILE A 77 -9.88 3.80 2.28
N ILE A 78 -9.88 2.64 2.93
CA ILE A 78 -8.69 2.09 3.60
C ILE A 78 -7.57 1.81 2.59
N GLY A 79 -7.90 1.24 1.44
CA GLY A 79 -6.97 0.98 0.35
C GLY A 79 -6.28 2.25 -0.16
N LEU A 80 -7.03 3.34 -0.33
CA LEU A 80 -6.49 4.67 -0.67
C LEU A 80 -5.47 5.14 0.37
N GLY A 81 -5.78 4.98 1.66
CA GLY A 81 -4.84 5.30 2.74
C GLY A 81 -3.54 4.49 2.69
N LEU A 82 -3.62 3.20 2.33
CA LEU A 82 -2.44 2.36 2.12
C LEU A 82 -1.59 2.88 0.96
N ILE A 83 -2.19 3.20 -0.19
CA ILE A 83 -1.48 3.73 -1.36
C ILE A 83 -0.77 5.04 -1.01
N LEU A 84 -1.46 5.96 -0.33
CA LEU A 84 -0.84 7.22 0.13
C LEU A 84 0.33 6.98 1.09
N SER A 85 0.21 6.00 1.98
CA SER A 85 1.28 5.64 2.91
C SER A 85 2.51 5.03 2.21
N PHE A 86 2.27 4.25 1.14
CA PHE A 86 3.32 3.78 0.25
C PHE A 86 4.05 4.95 -0.43
N ILE A 87 3.32 5.88 -1.03
CA ILE A 87 3.89 7.07 -1.67
C ILE A 87 4.70 7.89 -0.67
N ASN A 88 4.16 8.14 0.52
CA ASN A 88 4.84 8.90 1.57
C ASN A 88 6.13 8.22 2.02
N THR A 89 6.14 6.89 2.16
CA THR A 89 7.34 6.13 2.53
C THR A 89 8.42 6.24 1.46
N VAL A 90 8.06 6.11 0.19
CA VAL A 90 8.98 6.30 -0.94
C VAL A 90 9.48 7.74 -1.00
N TYR A 91 8.61 8.72 -0.85
CA TYR A 91 8.97 10.14 -0.80
C TYR A 91 9.97 10.43 0.33
N ASN A 92 9.73 9.93 1.53
CA ASN A 92 10.61 10.12 2.69
C ASN A 92 11.95 9.42 2.48
N HIS A 93 11.98 8.27 1.82
CA HIS A 93 13.22 7.59 1.44
C HIS A 93 14.05 8.48 0.50
N PHE A 94 13.47 8.97 -0.60
CA PHE A 94 14.18 9.86 -1.53
C PHE A 94 14.60 11.19 -0.87
N LYS A 95 13.75 11.78 -0.03
CA LYS A 95 14.08 13.01 0.71
C LYS A 95 15.28 12.80 1.63
N LYS A 96 15.34 11.66 2.33
CA LYS A 96 16.47 11.29 3.20
C LYS A 96 17.77 11.11 2.43
N GLU A 97 17.71 10.49 1.25
CA GLU A 97 18.89 10.34 0.39
C GLU A 97 19.35 11.68 -0.21
N ARG A 98 18.42 12.56 -0.59
CA ARG A 98 18.76 13.92 -1.07
C ARG A 98 19.39 14.80 0.01
N GLN A 99 19.00 14.65 1.29
CA GLN A 99 19.59 15.40 2.40
C GLN A 99 21.00 14.93 2.79
N LYS A 100 21.36 13.68 2.48
CA LYS A 100 22.71 13.14 2.71
C LYS A 100 23.72 13.57 1.64
N ALA A 101 23.25 14.00 0.46
CA ALA A 101 24.13 14.53 -0.57
C ALA A 101 24.76 15.84 -0.05
N PRO A 102 26.10 15.93 0.07
CA PRO A 102 26.77 17.16 0.49
C PRO A 102 26.34 18.30 -0.43
N SER A 103 26.21 19.51 0.13
CA SER A 103 26.02 20.74 -0.64
C SER A 103 27.21 20.96 -1.58
N ILE A 104 27.16 20.39 -2.78
CA ILE A 104 28.19 20.57 -3.82
C ILE A 104 28.04 21.96 -4.49
N PHE A 105 26.99 22.73 -4.16
CA PHE A 105 26.84 24.11 -4.62
C PHE A 105 26.62 25.08 -3.46
N PRO A 106 27.63 25.90 -3.09
CA PRO A 106 27.51 26.98 -2.13
C PRO A 106 27.05 28.29 -2.81
N PHE A 107 26.03 28.25 -3.66
CA PHE A 107 25.48 29.47 -4.27
C PHE A 107 23.98 29.61 -4.02
N GLY A 108 23.62 30.71 -3.35
CA GLY A 108 22.25 31.22 -3.39
C GLY A 108 21.54 31.46 -2.06
N LYS A 109 22.23 31.61 -0.93
CA LYS A 109 21.66 32.40 0.20
C LYS A 109 22.15 33.83 0.08
N ASN A 110 21.64 34.58 -0.90
CA ASN A 110 21.65 36.03 -0.79
C ASN A 110 20.38 36.45 -0.03
N LYS A 111 20.59 36.87 1.20
CA LYS A 111 19.70 37.75 1.94
C LYS A 111 19.61 39.07 1.16
N SER A 112 18.40 39.54 0.92
CA SER A 112 18.14 40.94 0.58
C SER A 112 16.74 41.32 1.07
N GLU A 113 16.65 41.55 2.38
CA GLU A 113 15.86 42.64 2.98
C GLU A 113 16.69 43.20 4.15
#